data_AF-A0A2D6XJ80-F1
#
_entry.id   AF-A0A2D6XJ80-F1
#
_cell.length_a   1.000
_cell.length_b   1.000
_cell.length_c   1.000
_cell.angle_alpha   90.00
_cell.angle_beta   90.00
_cell.angle_gamma   90.00
#
_symmetry.space_group_name_H-M   'P 1'
#
loop_
_entity.id
_entity.type
_entity.pdbx_description
1 polymer ?
#
loop_
_entity_poly.entity_id
_entity_poly.type
_entity_poly.pdbx_seq_one_letter_code
_entity_poly.pdbx_strand_id
1 'polypeptide(L)'
;MSRVNFTTLYTPDAEVNRLQSHIKTALNPLLELPISDGVLLKDQTIETSDTEINHGLGREYEGFIITRLKTNATIYESATANPSKNLYILLKASGTATVDIYIF
;
A
#
# COMPACT_ATOMS: atom_id res chain seq x y z
N MET A 1 -9.93 4.78 4.69
CA MET A 1 -10.98 3.74 4.53
C MET A 1 -10.41 2.72 3.56
N SER A 2 -10.23 1.47 4.00
CA SER A 2 -9.71 0.38 3.16
C SER A 2 -10.61 0.17 1.93
N ARG A 3 -10.05 0.14 0.73
CA ARG A 3 -10.79 -0.11 -0.52
C ARG A 3 -11.20 -1.57 -0.68
N VAL A 4 -10.63 -2.48 0.10
CA VAL A 4 -11.04 -3.90 0.11
C VAL A 4 -12.12 -4.10 1.17
N ASN A 5 -13.36 -4.28 0.73
CA ASN A 5 -14.51 -4.45 1.62
C ASN A 5 -15.31 -5.71 1.25
N PHE A 6 -15.71 -6.48 2.26
CA PHE A 6 -16.60 -7.62 2.08
C PHE A 6 -18.05 -7.12 1.91
N THR A 7 -18.55 -7.14 0.67
CA THR A 7 -19.94 -6.76 0.36
C THR A 7 -20.89 -7.91 0.68
N THR A 8 -21.83 -7.68 1.59
CA THR A 8 -22.93 -8.62 1.87
C THR A 8 -24.06 -8.41 0.90
N LEU A 9 -24.64 -9.48 0.38
CA LEU A 9 -25.86 -9.43 -0.42
C LEU A 9 -27.08 -9.46 0.51
N TYR A 10 -28.08 -8.64 0.19
CA TYR A 10 -29.37 -8.71 0.86
C TYR A 10 -30.09 -9.98 0.44
N THR A 11 -30.44 -10.81 1.42
CA THR A 11 -31.21 -12.04 1.22
C THR A 11 -32.22 -12.21 2.36
N PRO A 12 -33.44 -12.70 2.07
CA PRO A 12 -34.42 -13.03 3.10
C PRO A 12 -34.03 -14.29 3.90
N ASP A 13 -33.06 -15.07 3.42
CA ASP A 13 -32.58 -16.27 4.12
C ASP A 13 -31.67 -15.91 5.31
N ALA A 14 -32.11 -16.29 6.52
CA ALA A 14 -31.41 -16.00 7.76
C ALA A 14 -30.07 -16.76 7.89
N GLU A 15 -29.96 -17.97 7.36
CA GLU A 15 -28.75 -18.78 7.44
C GLU A 15 -27.66 -18.21 6.52
N VAL A 16 -28.05 -17.75 5.32
CA VAL A 16 -27.11 -17.07 4.41
C VAL A 16 -26.61 -15.75 5.01
N ASN A 17 -27.46 -15.00 5.71
CA ASN A 17 -27.03 -13.79 6.43
C ASN A 17 -26.03 -14.11 7.55
N ARG A 18 -26.30 -15.15 8.37
CA ARG A 18 -25.40 -15.59 9.44
C ARG A 18 -24.05 -16.05 8.90
N LEU A 19 -24.04 -16.80 7.79
CA LEU A 19 -22.81 -17.23 7.14
C LEU A 19 -21.99 -16.01 6.66
N GLN A 20 -22.62 -15.08 5.95
CA GLN A 20 -21.97 -13.86 5.48
C GLN A 20 -21.40 -13.03 6.64
N SER A 21 -22.11 -12.94 7.78
CA SER A 21 -21.62 -12.25 8.98
C SER A 21 -20.38 -12.93 9.56
N HIS A 22 -20.36 -14.25 9.70
CA HIS A 22 -19.18 -14.95 10.23
C HIS A 22 -17.97 -14.83 9.31
N ILE A 23 -18.17 -14.92 7.99
CA ILE A 23 -17.10 -14.69 7.01
C ILE A 23 -16.55 -13.26 7.16
N LYS A 24 -17.44 -12.27 7.26
CA LYS A 24 -17.04 -10.88 7.47
C LYS A 24 -16.24 -10.70 8.76
N THR A 25 -16.72 -11.24 9.88
CA THR A 25 -16.01 -11.17 11.18
C THR A 25 -14.63 -11.81 11.11
N ALA A 26 -14.49 -12.94 10.41
CA ALA A 26 -13.20 -13.61 10.25
C ALA A 26 -12.23 -12.84 9.36
N LEU A 27 -12.74 -12.16 8.32
CA LEU A 27 -11.90 -11.44 7.35
C LEU A 27 -11.59 -10.00 7.75
N ASN A 28 -12.45 -9.35 8.54
CA ASN A 28 -12.26 -7.95 8.97
C ASN A 28 -10.85 -7.66 9.52
N PRO A 29 -10.25 -8.48 10.40
CA PRO A 29 -8.90 -8.23 10.91
C PRO A 29 -7.83 -8.15 9.82
N LEU A 30 -8.03 -8.80 8.68
CA LEU A 30 -7.11 -8.76 7.54
C LEU A 30 -7.42 -7.58 6.60
N LEU A 31 -8.70 -7.27 6.41
CA LEU A 31 -9.18 -6.18 5.55
C LEU A 31 -8.96 -4.79 6.16
N GLU A 32 -8.83 -4.71 7.48
CA GLU A 32 -8.55 -3.48 8.22
C GLU A 32 -7.05 -3.19 8.35
N LEU A 33 -6.16 -4.13 7.96
CA LEU A 33 -4.72 -3.88 7.99
C LEU A 33 -4.36 -2.77 7.00
N PRO A 34 -3.51 -1.79 7.38
CA PRO A 34 -3.07 -0.73 6.47
C PRO A 34 -2.52 -1.27 5.14
N ILE A 35 -1.77 -2.37 5.22
CA ILE A 35 -1.14 -3.04 4.07
C ILE A 35 -2.14 -3.64 3.07
N SER A 36 -3.40 -3.88 3.46
CA SER A 36 -4.39 -4.51 2.59
C SER A 36 -4.88 -3.61 1.46
N ASP A 37 -4.66 -2.29 1.59
CA ASP A 37 -5.10 -1.26 0.66
C ASP A 37 -3.92 -0.42 0.14
N GLY A 38 -2.99 -1.10 -0.51
CA GLY A 38 -1.82 -0.49 -1.12
C GLY A 38 -1.79 -0.61 -2.64
N VAL A 39 -0.85 0.11 -3.24
CA VAL A 39 -0.61 0.14 -4.68
C VAL A 39 0.77 -0.44 -4.94
N LEU A 40 0.82 -1.42 -5.85
CA LEU A 40 2.08 -1.97 -6.37
C LEU A 40 2.52 -1.15 -7.58
N LEU A 41 3.63 -0.43 -7.44
CA LEU A 41 4.33 0.24 -8.53
C LEU A 41 5.51 -0.62 -8.97
N LYS A 42 5.67 -0.76 -10.28
CA LYS A 42 6.73 -1.57 -10.88
C LYS A 42 7.76 -0.69 -11.57
N ASP A 43 8.97 -1.20 -11.66
CA ASP A 43 10.07 -0.60 -12.41
C ASP A 43 10.36 0.87 -12.01
N GLN A 44 10.24 1.19 -10.73
CA GLN A 44 10.54 2.52 -10.20
C GLN A 44 12.06 2.67 -10.02
N THR A 45 12.65 3.67 -10.67
CA THR A 45 14.06 4.01 -10.50
C THR A 45 14.20 4.98 -9.34
N ILE A 46 14.96 4.60 -8.32
CA ILE A 46 15.27 5.42 -7.16
C ILE A 46 16.74 5.81 -7.23
N GLU A 47 17.00 7.11 -7.15
CA GLU A 47 18.34 7.68 -7.22
C GLU A 47 18.92 7.93 -5.81
N THR A 48 20.18 8.39 -5.78
CA THR A 48 20.80 8.88 -4.55
C THR A 48 20.24 10.24 -4.10
N SER A 49 19.63 10.98 -5.03
CA SER A 49 18.84 12.18 -4.80
C SER A 49 17.41 11.86 -4.36
N ASP A 50 16.72 12.88 -3.85
CA ASP A 50 15.30 12.76 -3.51
C ASP A 50 14.51 12.40 -4.77
N THR A 51 13.90 11.21 -4.75
CA THR A 51 13.05 10.71 -5.83
C THR A 51 11.60 10.77 -5.36
N GLU A 52 10.80 11.59 -6.03
CA GLU A 52 9.36 11.68 -5.81
C GLU A 52 8.64 10.59 -6.60
N ILE A 53 7.94 9.69 -5.90
CA ILE A 53 7.14 8.63 -6.52
C ILE A 53 5.67 8.88 -6.21
N ASN A 54 4.86 9.03 -7.26
CA ASN A 54 3.42 9.14 -7.09
C ASN A 54 2.83 7.77 -6.73
N HIS A 55 2.24 7.65 -5.53
CA HIS A 55 1.70 6.39 -5.03
C HIS A 55 0.22 6.19 -5.38
N GLY A 56 -0.50 7.23 -5.82
CA GLY A 56 -1.89 7.11 -6.30
C GLY A 56 -2.93 6.67 -5.26
N LEU A 57 -2.60 6.68 -3.97
CA LEU A 57 -3.50 6.24 -2.89
C LEU A 57 -4.64 7.24 -2.63
N GLY A 58 -4.41 8.53 -2.90
CA GLY A 58 -5.36 9.61 -2.57
C GLY A 58 -5.52 9.86 -1.06
N ARG A 59 -4.66 9.25 -0.24
CA ARG A 59 -4.50 9.42 1.21
C ARG A 59 -3.01 9.44 1.54
N GLU A 60 -2.65 9.91 2.73
CA GLU A 60 -1.25 9.83 3.19
C GLU A 60 -0.80 8.37 3.30
N TYR A 61 0.39 8.06 2.77
CA TYR A 61 0.98 6.73 2.94
C TYR A 61 1.41 6.51 4.39
N GLU A 62 1.28 5.28 4.86
CA GLU A 62 1.74 4.82 6.16
C GLU A 62 3.10 4.14 6.06
N GLY A 63 3.38 3.49 4.92
CA GLY A 63 4.67 2.85 4.69
C GLY A 63 4.83 2.27 3.30
N PHE A 64 5.97 1.60 3.10
CA PHE A 64 6.28 0.91 1.84
C PHE A 64 7.03 -0.40 2.08
N ILE A 65 6.91 -1.30 1.13
CA ILE A 65 7.61 -2.58 1.08
C ILE A 65 8.27 -2.72 -0.29
N ILE A 66 9.57 -3.00 -0.30
CA ILE A 66 10.28 -3.35 -1.52
C ILE A 66 9.97 -4.81 -1.86
N THR A 67 9.23 -5.03 -2.94
CA THR A 67 8.81 -6.37 -3.38
C THR A 67 9.81 -7.00 -4.34
N ARG A 68 10.57 -6.19 -5.07
CA ARG A 68 11.65 -6.64 -5.96
C ARG A 68 12.77 -5.60 -6.02
N LEU A 69 14.01 -6.08 -5.96
CA LEU A 69 15.21 -5.25 -6.09
C LEU A 69 16.08 -5.80 -7.22
N LYS A 70 16.38 -4.97 -8.24
CA LYS A 70 17.19 -5.40 -9.39
C LYS A 70 18.70 -5.14 -9.22
N THR A 71 19.07 -4.23 -8.32
CA THR A 71 20.46 -3.83 -8.05
C THR A 71 20.66 -3.71 -6.55
N ASN A 72 21.83 -4.10 -6.03
CA ASN A 72 22.10 -3.98 -4.59
C ASN A 72 22.17 -2.50 -4.17
N ALA A 73 21.14 -2.03 -3.48
CA ALA A 73 21.08 -0.72 -2.85
C ALA A 73 20.10 -0.76 -1.68
N THR A 74 20.42 -0.05 -0.61
CA THR A 74 19.50 0.23 0.49
C THR A 74 18.58 1.37 0.06
N ILE A 75 17.26 1.15 0.12
CA ILE A 75 16.22 2.16 -0.13
C ILE A 75 15.65 2.61 1.21
N TYR A 76 15.51 3.92 1.40
CA TYR A 76 15.00 4.53 2.62
C TYR A 76 14.18 5.79 2.31
N GLU A 77 13.33 6.19 3.25
CA GLU A 77 12.57 7.44 3.15
C GLU A 77 13.50 8.64 3.33
N SER A 78 13.32 9.67 2.51
CA SER A 78 14.10 10.89 2.64
C SER A 78 13.75 11.63 3.94
N ALA A 79 14.76 12.24 4.57
CA ALA A 79 14.56 13.13 5.71
C ALA A 79 13.97 14.50 5.31
N THR A 80 13.84 14.77 4.01
CA THR A 80 13.22 15.98 3.48
C THR A 80 11.73 16.00 3.83
N ALA A 81 11.24 17.13 4.34
CA ALA A 81 9.82 17.28 4.66
C ALA A 81 8.96 17.13 3.40
N ASN A 82 7.95 16.26 3.45
CA ASN A 82 7.03 15.99 2.36
C ASN A 82 5.66 16.68 2.60
N PRO A 83 5.42 17.88 2.05
CA PRO A 83 4.13 18.56 2.21
C PRO A 83 3.00 17.90 1.40
N SER A 84 3.32 16.98 0.47
CA SER A 84 2.36 16.30 -0.42
C SER A 84 2.34 14.79 -0.19
N LYS A 85 2.37 14.39 1.09
CA LYS A 85 2.39 12.99 1.55
C LYS A 85 1.18 12.17 1.08
N ASN A 86 0.10 12.82 0.65
CA ASN A 86 -1.10 12.20 0.11
C ASN A 86 -1.02 11.84 -1.38
N LEU A 87 0.02 12.31 -2.08
CA LEU A 87 0.23 12.09 -3.51
C LEU A 87 1.57 11.41 -3.80
N TYR A 88 2.62 11.80 -3.08
CA TYR A 88 3.98 11.36 -3.35
C TYR A 88 4.65 10.79 -2.11
N ILE A 89 5.49 9.79 -2.30
CA ILE A 89 6.50 9.35 -1.34
C ILE A 89 7.88 9.82 -1.81
N LEU A 90 8.69 10.32 -0.88
CA LEU A 90 10.06 10.75 -1.15
C LEU A 90 11.02 9.66 -0.72
N LEU A 91 11.64 8.98 -1.68
CA LEU A 91 12.60 7.92 -1.43
C LEU A 91 14.00 8.30 -1.90
N LYS A 92 14.99 7.73 -1.21
CA LYS A 92 16.40 7.78 -1.55
C LYS A 92 16.99 6.39 -1.54
N ALA A 93 17.99 6.17 -2.36
CA ALA A 93 18.76 4.95 -2.38
C ALA A 93 20.25 5.23 -2.10
N SER A 94 20.95 4.29 -1.48
CA SER A 94 22.41 4.34 -1.32
C SER A 94 23.18 4.31 -2.66
N GLY A 95 22.52 3.89 -3.74
CA GLY A 95 22.99 3.90 -5.12
C GLY A 95 21.79 3.71 -6.05
N THR A 96 21.88 4.18 -7.30
CA THR A 96 20.75 4.10 -8.24
C THR A 96 20.28 2.66 -8.44
N ALA A 97 19.01 2.40 -8.15
CA ALA A 97 18.42 1.07 -8.24
C ALA A 97 17.00 1.12 -8.80
N THR A 98 16.64 0.08 -9.56
CA THR A 98 15.26 -0.12 -10.03
C THR A 98 14.56 -1.15 -9.15
N VAL A 99 13.40 -0.80 -8.64
CA VAL A 99 12.62 -1.60 -7.69
C VAL A 99 11.15 -1.71 -8.08
N ASP A 100 10.52 -2.80 -7.64
CA ASP A 100 9.06 -2.87 -7.53
C ASP A 100 8.70 -2.60 -6.07
N ILE A 101 7.85 -1.60 -5.84
CA ILE A 101 7.51 -1.09 -4.52
C ILE A 101 6.01 -1.16 -4.28
N TYR A 102 5.64 -1.67 -3.12
CA TYR A 102 4.27 -1.66 -2.63
C TYR A 102 4.12 -0.58 -1.58
N ILE A 103 3.23 0.38 -1.81
CA ILE A 103 3.01 1.54 -0.92
C ILE A 103 1.58 1.45 -0.39
N PHE A 104 1.40 1.66 0.91
CA PHE A 104 0.09 1.53 1.57
C PHE A 104 -0.18 2.66 2.55
#